data_AF-A0A2T0VRT7-F1
#
_entry.id   AF-A0A2T0VRT7-F1
#
_cell.length_a   1.000
_cell.length_b   1.000
_cell.length_c   1.000
_cell.angle_alpha   90.00
_cell.angle_beta   90.00
_cell.angle_gamma   90.00
#
_symmetry.space_group_name_H-M   'P 1'
#
loop_
_entity.id
_entity.type
_entity.pdbx_description
1 polymer ?
#
loop_
_entity_poly.entity_id
_entity_poly.type
_entity_poly.pdbx_seq_one_letter_code
_entity_poly.pdbx_strand_id
1 'polypeptide(L)'
;MESTIGWIEHGADTSRHEHVIAEALSDWQADRHIWQTEQPATAFLAHQLHIESVAASTVATAATDGARLYVNPIWSAGLDAPTRRFVQAHLVWHCVAGHFVPPHAKDERRWHLACDHEVNTQLLMLGFSLPDEAVLFPACVGKPVPVVYAWLGDNPLIDTERSLDAPPWTNLVSDQRAPDAVDASHAWHVQRWQHLGRRLIDRHLASPFLPASVATWLVECW
;
A
#
# COMPACT_ATOMS: atom_id res chain seq x y z
N MET A 1 -33.60 36.87 19.11
CA MET A 1 -33.71 35.40 19.03
C MET A 1 -33.09 35.00 17.71
N GLU A 2 -31.81 34.64 17.70
CA GLU A 2 -31.10 33.99 16.56
C GLU A 2 -29.61 33.89 16.94
N SER A 3 -29.26 32.94 17.82
CA SER A 3 -27.86 32.53 18.05
C SER A 3 -27.82 31.24 18.87
N THR A 4 -28.44 30.18 18.35
CA THR A 4 -28.39 28.85 18.98
C THR A 4 -28.25 27.72 17.96
N ILE A 5 -28.42 27.99 16.67
CA ILE A 5 -28.40 26.97 15.61
C ILE A 5 -26.96 26.59 15.20
N GLY A 6 -26.01 27.55 15.18
CA GLY A 6 -24.64 27.29 14.70
C GLY A 6 -23.76 26.39 15.58
N TRP A 7 -24.05 26.28 16.89
CA TRP A 7 -23.24 25.42 17.79
C TRP A 7 -23.65 23.95 17.73
N ILE A 8 -24.92 23.67 17.44
CA ILE A 8 -25.45 22.30 17.38
C ILE A 8 -25.01 21.62 16.07
N GLU A 9 -25.00 22.36 14.97
CA GLU A 9 -24.57 21.83 13.65
C GLU A 9 -23.07 21.56 13.60
N HIS A 10 -22.22 22.44 14.13
CA HIS A 10 -20.77 22.20 14.18
C HIS A 10 -20.37 21.03 15.10
N GLY A 11 -21.07 20.82 16.21
CA GLY A 11 -20.84 19.66 17.09
C GLY A 11 -21.27 18.33 16.46
N ALA A 12 -22.36 18.33 15.69
CA ALA A 12 -22.84 17.15 14.97
C ALA A 12 -21.91 16.77 13.79
N ASP A 13 -21.39 17.75 13.07
CA ASP A 13 -20.47 17.50 11.95
C ASP A 13 -19.11 16.99 12.42
N THR A 14 -18.57 17.55 13.51
CA THR A 14 -17.30 17.10 14.10
C THR A 14 -17.40 15.67 14.63
N SER A 15 -18.47 15.35 15.37
CA SER A 15 -18.68 14.00 15.91
C SER A 15 -18.91 12.95 14.81
N ARG A 16 -19.57 13.32 13.71
CA ARG A 16 -19.71 12.46 12.53
C ARG A 16 -18.36 12.21 11.86
N HIS A 17 -17.53 13.24 11.68
CA HIS A 17 -16.18 13.09 11.11
C HIS A 17 -15.29 12.19 11.99
N GLU A 18 -15.28 12.42 13.31
CA GLU A 18 -14.53 11.57 14.25
C GLU A 18 -14.98 10.11 14.21
N HIS A 19 -16.29 9.88 14.07
CA HIS A 19 -16.83 8.53 13.93
C HIS A 19 -16.35 7.83 12.66
N VAL A 20 -16.38 8.51 11.51
CA VAL A 20 -15.89 7.94 10.23
C VAL A 20 -14.40 7.61 10.30
N ILE A 21 -13.60 8.47 10.96
CA ILE A 21 -12.18 8.21 11.19
C ILE A 21 -12.02 6.93 12.02
N ALA A 22 -12.67 6.84 13.18
CA ALA A 22 -12.56 5.70 14.07
C ALA A 22 -13.02 4.38 13.41
N GLU A 23 -14.11 4.43 12.63
CA GLU A 23 -14.63 3.28 11.89
C GLU A 23 -13.64 2.79 10.83
N ALA A 24 -13.08 3.70 10.01
CA ALA A 24 -12.09 3.33 8.99
C ALA A 24 -10.84 2.66 9.60
N LEU A 25 -10.30 3.19 10.71
CA LEU A 25 -9.18 2.55 11.40
C LEU A 25 -9.56 1.20 12.00
N SER A 26 -10.76 1.08 12.58
CA SER A 26 -11.27 -0.18 13.13
C SER A 26 -11.37 -1.26 12.05
N ASP A 27 -11.87 -0.90 10.88
CA ASP A 27 -12.02 -1.80 9.73
C ASP A 27 -10.68 -2.33 9.23
N TRP A 28 -9.68 -1.46 9.06
CA TRP A 28 -8.32 -1.87 8.66
C TRP A 28 -7.62 -2.74 9.70
N GLN A 29 -7.93 -2.58 10.99
CA GLN A 29 -7.42 -3.46 12.04
C GLN A 29 -8.16 -4.80 12.05
N ALA A 30 -9.49 -4.79 11.87
CA ALA A 30 -10.30 -6.00 11.77
C ALA A 30 -9.86 -6.88 10.60
N ASP A 31 -9.54 -6.29 9.45
CA ASP A 31 -9.02 -7.02 8.29
C ASP A 31 -7.69 -7.73 8.60
N ARG A 32 -6.77 -7.10 9.35
CA ARG A 32 -5.53 -7.74 9.82
C ARG A 32 -5.80 -8.93 10.73
N HIS A 33 -6.81 -8.83 11.60
CA HIS A 33 -7.21 -9.95 12.47
C HIS A 33 -7.74 -11.14 11.67
N ILE A 34 -8.53 -10.90 10.63
CA ILE A 34 -9.03 -11.94 9.73
C ILE A 34 -7.87 -12.65 9.02
N TRP A 35 -6.86 -11.90 8.58
CA TRP A 35 -5.68 -12.50 7.93
C TRP A 35 -4.85 -13.38 8.83
N GLN A 36 -4.96 -13.29 10.16
CA GLN A 36 -4.20 -14.19 11.05
C GLN A 36 -4.51 -15.67 10.77
N THR A 37 -5.71 -15.97 10.26
CA THR A 37 -6.11 -17.32 9.84
C THR A 37 -6.09 -17.50 8.33
N GLU A 38 -6.57 -16.52 7.56
CA GLU A 38 -6.73 -16.67 6.10
C GLU A 38 -5.43 -16.40 5.32
N GLN A 39 -4.64 -15.43 5.75
CA GLN A 39 -3.44 -14.93 5.06
C GLN A 39 -2.29 -14.64 6.05
N PRO A 40 -1.85 -15.64 6.85
CA PRO A 40 -0.96 -15.43 7.99
C PRO A 40 0.42 -14.85 7.61
N ALA A 41 0.88 -15.10 6.38
CA ALA A 41 2.08 -14.48 5.84
C ALA A 41 1.93 -12.95 5.73
N THR A 42 0.85 -12.49 5.08
CA THR A 42 0.53 -11.06 4.97
C THR A 42 0.22 -10.46 6.34
N ALA A 43 -0.49 -11.17 7.22
CA ALA A 43 -0.78 -10.69 8.58
C ALA A 43 0.51 -10.39 9.37
N PHE A 44 1.49 -11.30 9.31
CA PHE A 44 2.78 -11.11 9.98
C PHE A 44 3.49 -9.81 9.55
N LEU A 45 3.48 -9.53 8.26
CA LEU A 45 4.07 -8.32 7.68
C LEU A 45 3.25 -7.07 8.04
N ALA A 46 1.92 -7.14 7.93
CA ALA A 46 1.02 -6.04 8.24
C ALA A 46 1.14 -5.57 9.70
N HIS A 47 1.39 -6.49 10.64
CA HIS A 47 1.63 -6.17 12.06
C HIS A 47 2.94 -5.38 12.30
N GLN A 48 3.80 -5.22 11.30
CA GLN A 48 5.01 -4.39 11.39
C GLN A 48 4.73 -2.91 11.09
N LEU A 49 3.53 -2.58 10.60
CA LEU A 49 3.14 -1.24 10.14
C LEU A 49 2.07 -0.63 11.04
N HIS A 50 2.23 0.65 11.37
CA HIS A 50 1.21 1.45 12.05
C HIS A 50 0.18 1.96 11.04
N ILE A 51 -1.13 1.93 11.35
CA ILE A 51 -2.16 2.55 10.52
C ILE A 51 -2.42 3.95 11.04
N GLU A 52 -2.33 4.94 10.16
CA GLU A 52 -2.51 6.34 10.49
C GLU A 52 -3.58 6.96 9.57
N SER A 53 -4.62 7.53 10.15
CA SER A 53 -5.58 8.33 9.39
C SER A 53 -4.99 9.69 9.04
N VAL A 54 -5.08 10.07 7.78
CA VAL A 54 -4.63 11.37 7.28
C VAL A 54 -5.74 12.08 6.51
N ALA A 55 -5.65 13.41 6.40
CA ALA A 55 -6.59 14.18 5.61
C ALA A 55 -6.42 13.91 4.10
N ALA A 56 -7.50 14.07 3.33
CA ALA A 56 -7.51 13.93 1.88
C ALA A 56 -6.47 14.84 1.17
N SER A 57 -6.15 15.98 1.77
CA SER A 57 -5.14 16.91 1.25
C SER A 57 -3.71 16.39 1.38
N THR A 58 -3.46 15.44 2.29
CA THR A 58 -2.17 14.78 2.47
C THR A 58 -2.08 13.58 1.54
N VAL A 59 -3.06 12.68 1.60
CA VAL A 59 -3.17 11.52 0.72
C VAL A 59 -4.64 11.40 0.30
N ALA A 60 -4.92 11.37 -1.00
CA ALA A 60 -6.29 11.28 -1.50
C ALA A 60 -6.93 9.91 -1.26
N THR A 61 -6.13 8.83 -1.27
CA THR A 61 -6.55 7.44 -1.07
C THR A 61 -5.84 6.82 0.13
N ALA A 62 -4.84 5.96 -0.08
CA ALA A 62 -3.93 5.44 0.94
C ALA A 62 -2.52 5.35 0.37
N ALA A 63 -1.50 5.28 1.23
CA ALA A 63 -0.10 5.19 0.83
C ALA A 63 0.75 4.57 1.95
N THR A 64 2.03 4.28 1.68
CA THR A 64 2.97 3.79 2.70
C THR A 64 4.40 4.27 2.51
N ASP A 65 5.04 4.69 3.59
CA ASP A 65 6.46 5.06 3.62
C ASP A 65 7.38 3.93 4.10
N GLY A 66 6.87 2.70 4.20
CA GLY A 66 7.61 1.57 4.77
C GLY A 66 7.61 1.52 6.31
N ALA A 67 7.03 2.50 7.00
CA ALA A 67 6.83 2.50 8.45
C ALA A 67 5.35 2.53 8.84
N ARG A 68 4.53 3.25 8.06
CA ARG A 68 3.12 3.48 8.31
C ARG A 68 2.29 3.21 7.05
N LEU A 69 1.03 2.87 7.26
CA LEU A 69 -0.03 2.91 6.26
C LEU A 69 -0.83 4.19 6.52
N TYR A 70 -0.71 5.17 5.63
CA TYR A 70 -1.48 6.40 5.68
C TYR A 70 -2.80 6.19 4.93
N VAL A 71 -3.92 6.52 5.56
CA VAL A 71 -5.26 6.23 5.04
C VAL A 71 -6.12 7.48 5.08
N ASN A 72 -6.69 7.89 3.95
CA ASN A 72 -7.80 8.84 3.94
C ASN A 72 -9.08 8.11 4.40
N PRO A 73 -9.63 8.43 5.58
CA PRO A 73 -10.77 7.71 6.14
C PRO A 73 -12.06 7.95 5.34
N ILE A 74 -12.21 9.11 4.70
CA ILE A 74 -13.39 9.42 3.87
C ILE A 74 -13.41 8.55 2.61
N TRP A 75 -12.26 8.41 1.96
CA TRP A 75 -12.11 7.51 0.81
C TRP A 75 -12.28 6.04 1.23
N SER A 76 -11.65 5.64 2.33
CA SER A 76 -11.72 4.26 2.84
C SER A 76 -13.15 3.84 3.21
N ALA A 77 -13.99 4.76 3.70
CA ALA A 77 -15.39 4.48 4.02
C ALA A 77 -16.25 4.16 2.77
N GLY A 78 -15.77 4.52 1.58
CA GLY A 78 -16.41 4.18 0.31
C GLY A 78 -16.00 2.82 -0.27
N LEU A 79 -15.02 2.13 0.33
CA LEU A 79 -14.56 0.83 -0.16
C LEU A 79 -15.40 -0.30 0.42
N ASP A 80 -15.66 -1.31 -0.40
CA ASP A 80 -16.11 -2.60 0.13
C ASP A 80 -14.96 -3.34 0.85
N ALA A 81 -15.32 -4.33 1.67
CA ALA A 81 -14.34 -5.07 2.45
C ALA A 81 -13.30 -5.81 1.59
N PRO A 82 -13.67 -6.49 0.47
CA PRO A 82 -12.67 -7.12 -0.41
C PRO A 82 -11.64 -6.14 -0.99
N THR A 83 -12.10 -4.99 -1.50
CA THR A 83 -11.21 -3.97 -2.09
C THR A 83 -10.32 -3.34 -1.03
N ARG A 84 -10.85 -3.04 0.15
CA ARG A 84 -10.06 -2.51 1.27
C ARG A 84 -8.96 -3.48 1.71
N ARG A 85 -9.29 -4.77 1.84
CA ARG A 85 -8.32 -5.83 2.13
C ARG A 85 -7.24 -5.91 1.05
N PHE A 86 -7.64 -5.89 -0.22
CA PHE A 86 -6.69 -5.87 -1.33
C PHE A 86 -5.74 -4.68 -1.25
N VAL A 87 -6.25 -3.45 -1.13
CA VAL A 87 -5.43 -2.23 -1.02
C VAL A 87 -4.47 -2.32 0.17
N GLN A 88 -4.96 -2.76 1.33
CA GLN A 88 -4.12 -2.86 2.51
C GLN A 88 -3.01 -3.91 2.31
N ALA A 89 -3.30 -5.06 1.71
CA ALA A 89 -2.30 -6.07 1.39
C ALA A 89 -1.30 -5.53 0.36
N HIS A 90 -1.78 -4.86 -0.68
CA HIS A 90 -0.98 -4.20 -1.70
C HIS A 90 0.05 -3.27 -1.07
N LEU A 91 -0.36 -2.33 -0.24
CA LEU A 91 0.57 -1.44 0.47
C LEU A 91 1.58 -2.20 1.34
N VAL A 92 1.15 -3.23 2.06
CA VAL A 92 2.07 -4.08 2.85
C VAL A 92 3.14 -4.72 1.96
N TRP A 93 2.76 -5.22 0.78
CA TRP A 93 3.67 -5.91 -0.13
C TRP A 93 4.55 -4.93 -0.93
N HIS A 94 4.11 -3.68 -1.17
CA HIS A 94 5.00 -2.60 -1.60
C HIS A 94 6.15 -2.37 -0.60
N CYS A 95 5.87 -2.47 0.70
CA CYS A 95 6.92 -2.37 1.72
C CYS A 95 7.96 -3.48 1.61
N VAL A 96 7.53 -4.73 1.41
CA VAL A 96 8.47 -5.86 1.29
C VAL A 96 9.31 -5.76 0.02
N ALA A 97 8.72 -5.27 -1.08
CA ALA A 97 9.42 -5.02 -2.33
C ALA A 97 10.35 -3.79 -2.29
N GLY A 98 10.26 -2.94 -1.26
CA GLY A 98 11.04 -1.70 -1.18
C GLY A 98 10.52 -0.59 -2.09
N HIS A 99 9.29 -0.71 -2.61
CA HIS A 99 8.69 0.23 -3.57
C HIS A 99 8.25 1.57 -2.96
N PHE A 100 8.51 1.80 -1.68
CA PHE A 100 8.30 3.10 -1.02
C PHE A 100 9.44 4.08 -1.23
N VAL A 101 10.59 3.62 -1.73
CA VAL A 101 11.72 4.49 -2.04
C VAL A 101 11.45 5.25 -3.35
N PRO A 102 11.64 6.58 -3.38
CA PRO A 102 11.45 7.36 -4.60
C PRO A 102 12.32 6.82 -5.76
N PRO A 103 11.78 6.71 -6.98
CA PRO A 103 12.55 6.20 -8.09
C PRO A 103 13.51 7.25 -8.65
N HIS A 104 14.61 6.80 -9.26
CA HIS A 104 15.42 7.64 -10.17
C HIS A 104 14.84 7.68 -11.61
N ALA A 105 13.53 7.47 -11.75
CA ALA A 105 12.85 7.38 -13.03
C ALA A 105 12.36 8.75 -13.51
N LYS A 106 12.39 9.00 -14.82
CA LYS A 106 11.91 10.26 -15.41
C LYS A 106 10.40 10.46 -15.28
N ASP A 107 9.66 9.36 -15.24
CA ASP A 107 8.20 9.34 -15.16
C ASP A 107 7.80 8.52 -13.94
N GLU A 108 7.51 9.23 -12.85
CA GLU A 108 7.18 8.61 -11.56
C GLU A 108 5.86 7.84 -11.60
N ARG A 109 4.86 8.34 -12.34
CA ARG A 109 3.57 7.67 -12.48
C ARG A 109 3.74 6.34 -13.19
N ARG A 110 4.50 6.31 -14.28
CA ARG A 110 4.80 5.07 -15.01
C ARG A 110 5.61 4.10 -14.15
N TRP A 111 6.52 4.61 -13.33
CA TRP A 111 7.25 3.77 -12.38
C TRP A 111 6.31 3.14 -11.35
N HIS A 112 5.40 3.93 -10.78
CA HIS A 112 4.40 3.43 -9.84
C HIS A 112 3.55 2.31 -10.44
N LEU A 113 3.01 2.51 -11.65
CA LEU A 113 2.24 1.46 -12.33
C LEU A 113 3.03 0.15 -12.55
N ALA A 114 4.34 0.24 -12.79
CA ALA A 114 5.19 -0.94 -12.92
C ALA A 114 5.39 -1.65 -11.57
N CYS A 115 5.55 -0.90 -10.47
CA CYS A 115 5.58 -1.43 -9.10
C CYS A 115 4.26 -2.10 -8.73
N ASP A 116 3.13 -1.45 -9.02
CA ASP A 116 1.78 -1.95 -8.71
C ASP A 116 1.53 -3.28 -9.43
N HIS A 117 1.89 -3.37 -10.71
CA HIS A 117 1.79 -4.61 -11.48
C HIS A 117 2.59 -5.74 -10.86
N GLU A 118 3.82 -5.47 -10.42
CA GLU A 118 4.68 -6.48 -9.79
C GLU A 118 4.03 -6.96 -8.48
N VAL A 119 3.64 -6.04 -7.59
CA VAL A 119 3.00 -6.38 -6.30
C VAL A 119 1.68 -7.12 -6.50
N ASN A 120 0.83 -6.67 -7.43
CA ASN A 120 -0.47 -7.28 -7.72
C ASN A 120 -0.33 -8.68 -8.30
N THR A 121 0.72 -8.93 -9.09
CA THR A 121 1.06 -10.29 -9.55
C THR A 121 1.35 -11.20 -8.35
N GLN A 122 2.06 -10.72 -7.33
CA GLN A 122 2.37 -11.52 -6.14
C GLN A 122 1.14 -11.74 -5.27
N LEU A 123 0.28 -10.74 -5.10
CA LEU A 123 -0.99 -10.88 -4.38
C LEU A 123 -1.90 -11.92 -5.04
N LEU A 124 -1.97 -11.94 -6.37
CA LEU A 124 -2.70 -12.96 -7.11
C LEU A 124 -2.14 -14.36 -6.82
N MET A 125 -0.80 -14.52 -6.79
CA MET A 125 -0.16 -15.79 -6.45
C MET A 125 -0.41 -16.22 -5.00
N LEU A 126 -0.56 -15.27 -4.08
CA LEU A 126 -0.94 -15.49 -2.67
C LEU A 126 -2.44 -15.81 -2.49
N GLY A 127 -3.22 -15.80 -3.57
CA GLY A 127 -4.64 -16.11 -3.53
C GLY A 127 -5.53 -14.95 -3.07
N PHE A 128 -5.05 -13.71 -3.13
CA PHE A 128 -5.92 -12.55 -2.97
C PHE A 128 -6.78 -12.37 -4.23
N SER A 129 -8.04 -11.99 -4.03
CA SER A 129 -8.89 -11.49 -5.11
C SER A 129 -8.47 -10.07 -5.47
N LEU A 130 -8.18 -9.84 -6.74
CA LEU A 130 -7.91 -8.51 -7.28
C LEU A 130 -9.25 -7.83 -7.63
N PRO A 131 -9.47 -6.56 -7.26
CA PRO A 131 -10.56 -5.76 -7.79
C PRO A 131 -10.36 -5.53 -9.30
N ASP A 132 -11.45 -5.23 -10.02
CA ASP A 132 -11.43 -5.03 -11.48
C ASP A 132 -10.51 -3.88 -11.90
N GLU A 133 -10.33 -2.89 -11.01
CA GLU A 133 -9.48 -1.72 -11.20
C GLU A 133 -8.00 -1.97 -10.84
N ALA A 134 -7.64 -3.16 -10.35
CA ALA A 134 -6.25 -3.44 -10.00
C ALA A 134 -5.35 -3.44 -11.24
N VAL A 135 -4.24 -2.70 -11.15
CA VAL A 135 -3.21 -2.67 -12.19
C VAL A 135 -2.62 -4.06 -12.37
N LEU A 136 -2.83 -4.65 -13.55
CA LEU A 136 -2.25 -5.92 -13.94
C LEU A 136 -2.07 -5.97 -15.45
N PHE A 137 -0.84 -6.25 -15.90
CA PHE A 137 -0.49 -6.38 -17.30
C PHE A 137 -0.11 -7.83 -17.60
N PRO A 138 -1.03 -8.68 -18.10
CA PRO A 138 -0.76 -10.10 -18.32
C PRO A 138 0.51 -10.39 -19.15
N ALA A 139 0.82 -9.54 -20.14
CA ALA A 139 2.03 -9.64 -20.97
C ALA A 139 3.36 -9.36 -20.23
N CYS A 140 3.29 -8.88 -19.00
CA CYS A 140 4.42 -8.50 -18.16
C CYS A 140 4.52 -9.33 -16.86
N VAL A 141 3.68 -10.35 -16.67
CA VAL A 141 3.79 -11.25 -15.51
C VAL A 141 5.20 -11.86 -15.44
N GLY A 142 5.82 -11.77 -14.26
CA GLY A 142 7.18 -12.26 -14.02
C GLY A 142 8.32 -11.39 -14.58
N LYS A 143 8.01 -10.22 -15.17
CA LYS A 143 9.05 -9.27 -15.60
C LYS A 143 9.36 -8.30 -14.46
N PRO A 144 10.64 -7.92 -14.28
CA PRO A 144 11.03 -6.99 -13.22
C PRO A 144 10.57 -5.56 -13.52
N VAL A 145 10.37 -4.74 -12.48
CA VAL A 145 9.89 -3.35 -12.58
C VAL A 145 10.55 -2.52 -13.70
N PRO A 146 11.89 -2.48 -13.87
CA PRO A 146 12.50 -1.68 -14.93
C PRO A 146 12.09 -2.10 -16.36
N VAL A 147 11.83 -3.39 -16.57
CA VAL A 147 11.38 -3.92 -17.86
C VAL A 147 9.92 -3.56 -18.11
N VAL A 148 9.07 -3.66 -17.09
CA VAL A 148 7.65 -3.23 -17.17
C VAL A 148 7.56 -1.73 -17.38
N TYR A 149 8.38 -0.94 -16.68
CA TYR A 149 8.49 0.50 -16.84
C TYR A 149 8.85 0.90 -18.28
N ALA A 150 9.83 0.23 -18.88
CA ALA A 150 10.20 0.46 -20.28
C ALA A 150 9.07 0.08 -21.24
N TRP A 151 8.44 -1.09 -21.02
CA TRP A 151 7.32 -1.57 -21.82
C TRP A 151 6.10 -0.61 -21.79
N LEU A 152 5.80 -0.04 -20.62
CA LEU A 152 4.74 0.95 -20.47
C LEU A 152 4.99 2.24 -21.26
N GLY A 153 6.24 2.53 -21.64
CA GLY A 153 6.56 3.71 -22.44
C GLY A 153 5.91 3.74 -23.83
N ASP A 154 5.62 2.56 -24.37
CA ASP A 154 4.95 2.41 -25.67
C ASP A 154 3.47 1.98 -25.51
N ASN A 155 2.96 1.89 -24.29
CA ASN A 155 1.60 1.41 -24.04
C ASN A 155 0.57 2.50 -24.42
N PRO A 156 -0.30 2.27 -25.43
CA PRO A 156 -1.24 3.27 -25.91
C PRO A 156 -2.38 3.59 -24.92
N LEU A 157 -2.56 2.76 -23.89
CA LEU A 157 -3.60 2.90 -22.87
C LEU A 157 -3.05 3.42 -21.54
N ILE A 158 -1.77 3.78 -21.46
CA ILE A 158 -1.15 4.23 -20.21
C ILE A 158 -1.94 5.35 -19.54
N ASP A 159 -2.56 6.26 -20.29
CA ASP A 159 -3.34 7.38 -19.74
C ASP A 159 -4.68 6.97 -19.11
N THR A 160 -5.14 5.75 -19.34
CA THR A 160 -6.35 5.18 -18.74
C THR A 160 -6.06 4.40 -17.46
N GLU A 161 -4.82 3.94 -17.28
CA GLU A 161 -4.41 3.17 -16.10
C GLU A 161 -4.44 4.04 -14.82
N ARG A 162 -4.90 3.46 -13.71
CA ARG A 162 -5.02 4.15 -12.41
C ARG A 162 -4.55 3.22 -11.29
N SER A 163 -3.68 3.73 -10.42
CA SER A 163 -3.36 3.09 -9.14
C SER A 163 -4.53 3.28 -8.16
N LEU A 164 -4.77 2.29 -7.31
CA LEU A 164 -5.78 2.38 -6.22
C LEU A 164 -5.25 3.12 -4.99
N ASP A 165 -3.94 3.22 -4.87
CA ASP A 165 -3.20 3.92 -3.84
C ASP A 165 -2.44 5.12 -4.44
N ALA A 166 -1.87 5.93 -3.55
CA ALA A 166 -1.06 7.08 -3.92
C ALA A 166 0.43 6.72 -3.78
N PRO A 167 1.28 7.14 -4.74
CA PRO A 167 2.71 6.92 -4.64
C PRO A 167 3.28 7.63 -3.40
N PRO A 168 4.16 6.96 -2.64
CA PRO A 168 4.54 7.44 -1.33
C PRO A 168 5.48 8.64 -1.33
N TRP A 169 6.07 8.95 -2.48
CA TRP A 169 6.87 10.16 -2.67
C TRP A 169 6.02 11.41 -2.97
N THR A 170 4.68 11.28 -3.05
CA THR A 170 3.78 12.43 -3.22
C THR A 170 3.19 12.88 -1.88
N ASN A 171 3.38 14.15 -1.52
CA ASN A 171 2.80 14.85 -0.36
C ASN A 171 3.04 14.26 1.06
N LEU A 172 3.43 13.00 1.21
CA LEU A 172 3.89 12.39 2.47
C LEU A 172 5.28 12.91 2.85
N VAL A 173 6.10 13.21 1.83
CA VAL A 173 7.48 13.68 1.97
C VAL A 173 7.54 15.20 1.86
N SER A 174 6.70 15.93 2.63
CA SER A 174 7.14 17.24 3.12
C SER A 174 8.08 17.07 4.31
N ASP A 175 8.96 16.07 4.24
CA ASP A 175 9.91 15.75 5.28
C ASP A 175 10.99 16.83 5.25
N GLN A 176 10.94 17.74 6.22
CA GLN A 176 11.87 18.87 6.30
C GLN A 176 13.29 18.45 6.76
N ARG A 177 13.55 17.14 6.91
CA ARG A 177 14.88 16.60 7.19
C ARG A 177 15.81 16.77 5.98
N ALA A 178 17.12 16.81 6.24
CA ALA A 178 18.14 16.89 5.20
C ALA A 178 18.09 15.65 4.27
N PRO A 179 18.42 15.77 2.97
CA PRO A 179 18.37 14.65 2.01
C PRO A 179 19.10 13.40 2.49
N ASP A 180 20.32 13.53 3.03
CA ASP A 180 21.10 12.40 3.55
C ASP A 180 20.39 11.65 4.68
N ALA A 181 19.59 12.35 5.49
CA ALA A 181 18.83 11.74 6.59
C ALA A 181 17.58 10.99 6.06
N VAL A 182 16.98 11.47 4.97
CA VAL A 182 15.88 10.80 4.27
C VAL A 182 16.39 9.52 3.62
N ASP A 183 17.53 9.58 2.92
CA ASP A 183 18.15 8.42 2.28
C ASP A 183 18.59 7.36 3.31
N ALA A 184 19.20 7.79 4.43
CA ALA A 184 19.53 6.88 5.52
C ALA A 184 18.29 6.22 6.14
N SER A 185 17.18 6.96 6.26
CA SER A 185 15.90 6.43 6.73
C SER A 185 15.36 5.37 5.75
N HIS A 186 15.32 5.68 4.46
CA HIS A 186 14.89 4.73 3.42
C HIS A 186 15.75 3.45 3.43
N ALA A 187 17.08 3.60 3.45
CA ALA A 187 17.99 2.47 3.49
C ALA A 187 17.77 1.58 4.73
N TRP A 188 17.52 2.19 5.89
CA TRP A 188 17.20 1.44 7.11
C TRP A 188 15.86 0.69 6.98
N HIS A 189 14.82 1.34 6.47
CA HIS A 189 13.51 0.69 6.27
C HIS A 189 13.61 -0.45 5.26
N VAL A 190 14.34 -0.27 4.16
CA VAL A 190 14.60 -1.33 3.18
C VAL A 190 15.27 -2.51 3.88
N GLN A 191 16.39 -2.32 4.59
CA GLN A 191 17.08 -3.40 5.30
C GLN A 191 16.19 -4.11 6.33
N ARG A 192 15.33 -3.36 7.04
CA ARG A 192 14.34 -3.93 7.96
C ARG A 192 13.36 -4.83 7.21
N TRP A 193 12.82 -4.39 6.08
CA TRP A 193 11.89 -5.19 5.27
C TRP A 193 12.57 -6.41 4.65
N GLN A 194 13.83 -6.28 4.25
CA GLN A 194 14.66 -7.42 3.84
C GLN A 194 14.75 -8.47 4.96
N HIS A 195 15.08 -8.03 6.17
CA HIS A 195 15.12 -8.94 7.32
C HIS A 195 13.76 -9.60 7.60
N LEU A 196 12.67 -8.84 7.52
CA LEU A 196 11.31 -9.35 7.72
C LEU A 196 10.90 -10.37 6.66
N GLY A 197 11.20 -10.14 5.39
CA GLY A 197 10.87 -11.10 4.34
C GLY A 197 11.71 -12.38 4.43
N ARG A 198 12.99 -12.32 4.88
CA ARG A 198 13.74 -13.56 5.20
C ARG A 198 13.05 -14.38 6.30
N ARG A 199 12.64 -13.70 7.38
CA ARG A 199 11.88 -14.36 8.47
C ARG A 199 10.54 -14.91 8.01
N LEU A 200 9.89 -14.25 7.06
CA LEU A 200 8.66 -14.73 6.45
C LEU A 200 8.92 -16.04 5.69
N ILE A 201 9.95 -16.06 4.85
CA ILE A 201 10.39 -17.26 4.12
C ILE A 201 10.70 -18.37 5.13
N ASP A 202 11.56 -18.14 6.12
CA ASP A 202 11.94 -19.16 7.11
C ASP A 202 10.72 -19.77 7.84
N ARG A 203 9.68 -18.97 8.11
CA ARG A 203 8.48 -19.44 8.80
C ARG A 203 7.52 -20.21 7.89
N HIS A 204 7.38 -19.78 6.64
CA HIS A 204 6.30 -20.20 5.75
C HIS A 204 6.77 -20.98 4.53
N LEU A 205 8.07 -21.26 4.40
CA LEU A 205 8.61 -22.07 3.32
C LEU A 205 7.89 -23.43 3.26
N ALA A 206 7.42 -23.81 2.08
CA ALA A 206 6.63 -25.01 1.83
C ALA A 206 5.26 -25.08 2.56
N SER A 207 4.80 -23.97 3.14
CA SER A 207 3.43 -23.83 3.64
C SER A 207 2.49 -23.33 2.52
N PRO A 208 1.17 -23.58 2.60
CA PRO A 208 0.23 -23.04 1.61
C PRO A 208 0.12 -21.50 1.65
N PHE A 209 0.64 -20.86 2.69
CA PHE A 209 0.54 -19.41 2.91
C PHE A 209 1.66 -18.61 2.27
N LEU A 210 2.70 -19.27 1.74
CA LEU A 210 3.76 -18.63 0.97
C LEU A 210 4.16 -19.55 -0.20
N PRO A 211 3.56 -19.36 -1.39
CA PRO A 211 3.94 -20.12 -2.58
C PRO A 211 5.42 -19.97 -2.90
N ALA A 212 6.04 -21.04 -3.44
CA ALA A 212 7.46 -21.03 -3.77
C ALA A 212 7.84 -19.91 -4.76
N SER A 213 6.96 -19.58 -5.71
CA SER A 213 7.17 -18.47 -6.65
C SER A 213 7.26 -17.11 -5.94
N VAL A 214 6.48 -16.91 -4.89
CA VAL A 214 6.50 -15.67 -4.10
C VAL A 214 7.75 -15.62 -3.23
N ALA A 215 8.14 -16.74 -2.64
CA ALA A 215 9.39 -16.84 -1.89
C ALA A 215 10.63 -16.57 -2.77
N THR A 216 10.66 -17.09 -4.01
CA THR A 216 11.72 -16.79 -4.98
C THR A 216 11.75 -15.32 -5.33
N TRP A 217 10.61 -14.72 -5.67
CA TRP A 217 10.53 -13.29 -5.97
C TRP A 217 11.04 -12.41 -4.81
N LEU A 218 10.70 -12.75 -3.56
CA LEU A 218 11.19 -12.02 -2.38
C LEU A 218 12.72 -12.01 -2.28
N VAL A 219 13.38 -13.09 -2.70
CA VAL A 219 14.85 -13.16 -2.73
C VAL A 219 15.42 -12.31 -3.86
N GLU A 220 14.69 -12.15 -4.97
CA GLU A 220 15.10 -11.36 -6.13
C GLU A 220 14.89 -9.85 -5.95
N CYS A 221 14.02 -9.43 -5.03
CA CYS A 221 13.83 -8.02 -4.71
C CYS A 221 15.10 -7.34 -4.16
N TRP A 222 16.10 -8.08 -3.66
CA TRP A 222 17.19 -7.55 -2.83
C TRP A 222 18.58 -8.06 -3.19
#